data_AF-A0A2E7H5S5-F1
#
_entry.id   AF-A0A2E7H5S5-F1
#
_cell.length_a   1.000
_cell.length_b   1.000
_cell.length_c   1.000
_cell.angle_alpha   90.00
_cell.angle_beta   90.00
_cell.angle_gamma   90.00
#
_symmetry.space_group_name_H-M   'P 1'
#
loop_
_entity.id
_entity.type
_entity.pdbx_description
1 polymer ?
#
loop_
_entity_poly.entity_id
_entity_poly.type
_entity_poly.pdbx_seq_one_letter_code
_entity_poly.pdbx_strand_id
1 'polypeptide(L)'
;MLKSFEGMNKASLATGQRALIAWYRENQRSLPWREAPNPYAVWLCEIIMQQTRIEQGLKYWNKFINTWADVHALAKAPLDDVLRAWQGLGYYSRARNLHRAAQTIAFERDGQFPVTAVEWREMPGVGAYTAAAIASICHNESIAAVDGNVLRVVSRYLDIQEPIDRPIGRNQVDAFASEWIRAEDAGTHNQAVMELGALVCKPKSPHCSDCPLEPTCLSAQPAAAGTPVPPIKQGKTKVKTLKMIFNVVTNGTHVWMRERPATGIWGGLWEFPSQEFQLNTAQPEYPPPEASLIPDSVLGRRLWGEPFEHILSHRRFRCQFVVWHIKGEPSVTQGKWMPWKEAESKARPRAIDRCWERLEKSCLTLNNR
;
A
#
# COMPACT_ATOMS: atom_id res chain seq x y z
N MET A 1 28.97 -4.12 22.32
CA MET A 1 27.98 -4.27 23.40
C MET A 1 26.98 -5.28 22.86
N LEU A 2 27.21 -6.58 23.11
CA LEU A 2 26.40 -7.72 22.66
C LEU A 2 25.89 -8.52 23.88
N LYS A 3 25.93 -7.87 25.06
CA LYS A 3 25.65 -8.48 26.37
C LYS A 3 24.14 -8.57 26.67
N SER A 4 23.29 -8.11 25.76
CA SER A 4 21.85 -7.90 25.94
C SER A 4 20.97 -9.03 25.39
N PHE A 5 21.51 -9.95 24.58
CA PHE A 5 20.76 -11.06 24.01
C PHE A 5 21.28 -12.37 24.61
N GLU A 6 20.67 -12.79 25.73
CA GLU A 6 20.96 -14.07 26.37
C GLU A 6 20.85 -15.22 25.35
N GLY A 7 21.89 -16.05 25.25
CA GLY A 7 21.91 -17.21 24.35
C GLY A 7 22.68 -17.04 23.03
N MET A 8 23.12 -15.82 22.65
CA MET A 8 23.94 -15.61 21.45
C MET A 8 25.31 -15.02 21.75
N ASN A 9 26.37 -15.68 21.28
CA ASN A 9 27.73 -15.13 21.34
C ASN A 9 28.09 -14.40 20.03
N LYS A 10 29.13 -13.54 20.08
CA LYS A 10 29.56 -12.74 18.92
C LYS A 10 29.93 -13.59 17.70
N ALA A 11 30.52 -14.77 17.92
CA ALA A 11 30.96 -15.65 16.84
C ALA A 11 29.77 -16.24 16.08
N SER A 12 28.71 -16.66 16.80
CA SER A 12 27.46 -17.14 16.20
C SER A 12 26.79 -16.06 15.35
N LEU A 13 26.75 -14.81 15.83
CA LEU A 13 26.18 -13.70 15.08
C LEU A 13 26.95 -13.40 13.78
N ALA A 14 28.28 -13.38 13.86
CA ALA A 14 29.12 -13.20 12.68
C ALA A 14 29.00 -14.36 11.68
N THR A 15 28.84 -15.59 12.17
CA THR A 15 28.59 -16.76 11.34
C THR A 15 27.23 -16.67 10.65
N GLY A 16 26.16 -16.33 11.38
CA GLY A 16 24.82 -16.13 10.81
C GLY A 16 24.79 -15.02 9.76
N GLN A 17 25.46 -13.89 10.04
CA GLN A 17 25.66 -12.81 9.08
C GLN A 17 26.29 -13.30 7.78
N ARG A 18 27.42 -14.02 7.84
CA ARG A 18 28.11 -14.54 6.64
C ARG A 18 27.24 -15.53 5.88
N ALA A 19 26.58 -16.46 6.57
CA ALA A 19 25.70 -17.44 5.97
C ALA A 19 24.51 -16.78 5.25
N LEU A 20 23.92 -15.76 5.87
CA LEU A 20 22.83 -14.98 5.28
C LEU A 20 23.25 -14.28 3.99
N ILE A 21 24.40 -13.60 3.99
CA ILE A 21 24.89 -12.90 2.78
C ILE A 21 25.25 -13.89 1.67
N ALA A 22 25.91 -15.00 2.01
CA ALA A 22 26.24 -16.05 1.04
C ALA A 22 24.97 -16.61 0.38
N TRP A 23 23.99 -17.00 1.20
CA TRP A 23 22.70 -17.47 0.73
C TRP A 23 22.00 -16.44 -0.17
N TYR A 24 21.99 -15.16 0.23
CA TYR A 24 21.33 -14.11 -0.55
C TYR A 24 21.95 -13.93 -1.94
N ARG A 25 23.29 -13.99 -2.05
CA ARG A 25 23.97 -13.86 -3.35
C ARG A 25 23.57 -14.96 -4.34
N GLU A 26 23.27 -16.16 -3.84
CA GLU A 26 22.86 -17.31 -4.65
C GLU A 26 21.35 -17.37 -4.90
N ASN A 27 20.53 -16.85 -3.97
CA ASN A 27 19.08 -17.09 -3.94
C ASN A 27 18.21 -15.84 -4.14
N GLN A 28 18.81 -14.64 -4.24
CA GLN A 28 18.05 -13.43 -4.48
C GLN A 28 17.26 -13.50 -5.79
N ARG A 29 16.02 -13.00 -5.77
CA ARG A 29 15.26 -12.83 -7.02
C ARG A 29 15.85 -11.72 -7.87
N SER A 30 15.92 -11.94 -9.18
CA SER A 30 16.18 -10.91 -10.18
C SER A 30 15.02 -9.91 -10.16
N LEU A 31 15.28 -8.72 -9.66
CA LEU A 31 14.30 -7.64 -9.57
C LEU A 31 14.94 -6.37 -10.15
N PRO A 32 14.25 -5.64 -11.03
CA PRO A 32 14.87 -4.54 -11.78
C PRO A 32 15.55 -3.47 -10.91
N TRP A 33 14.96 -3.15 -9.76
CA TRP A 33 15.49 -2.16 -8.82
C TRP A 33 16.74 -2.64 -8.04
N ARG A 34 17.11 -3.92 -8.14
CA ARG A 34 18.33 -4.48 -7.51
C ARG A 34 19.53 -4.53 -8.45
N GLU A 35 19.30 -4.65 -9.76
CA GLU A 35 20.37 -4.84 -10.74
C GLU A 35 21.17 -3.56 -10.99
N ALA A 36 20.51 -2.40 -10.99
CA ALA A 36 21.13 -1.09 -11.10
C ALA A 36 20.45 -0.10 -10.12
N PRO A 37 20.75 -0.20 -8.82
CA PRO A 37 20.08 0.61 -7.81
C PRO A 37 20.44 2.08 -8.01
N ASN A 38 19.42 2.89 -8.30
CA ASN A 38 19.50 4.34 -8.23
C ASN A 38 18.40 4.85 -7.29
N PRO A 39 18.59 6.03 -6.66
CA PRO A 39 17.64 6.54 -5.66
C PRO A 39 16.20 6.62 -6.15
N TYR A 40 15.97 7.04 -7.41
CA TYR A 40 14.62 7.15 -7.97
C TYR A 40 13.93 5.79 -8.09
N ALA A 41 14.60 4.81 -8.71
CA ALA A 41 14.09 3.46 -8.92
C ALA A 41 13.81 2.72 -7.60
N VAL A 42 14.75 2.81 -6.64
CA VAL A 42 14.65 2.17 -5.34
C VAL A 42 13.54 2.83 -4.51
N TRP A 43 13.50 4.15 -4.43
CA TRP A 43 12.43 4.87 -3.73
C TRP A 43 11.05 4.54 -4.28
N LEU A 44 10.88 4.57 -5.61
CA LEU A 44 9.63 4.21 -6.26
C LEU A 44 9.20 2.77 -5.90
N CYS A 45 10.14 1.82 -5.92
CA CYS A 45 9.89 0.44 -5.50
C CYS A 45 9.42 0.40 -4.03
N GLU A 46 10.16 1.01 -3.12
CA GLU A 46 9.86 1.01 -1.69
C GLU A 46 8.47 1.59 -1.38
N ILE A 47 8.02 2.60 -2.12
CA ILE A 47 6.66 3.13 -1.96
C ILE A 47 5.60 2.19 -2.56
N ILE A 48 5.84 1.64 -3.76
CA ILE A 48 4.91 0.71 -4.43
C ILE A 48 4.72 -0.58 -3.62
N MET A 49 5.80 -1.14 -3.05
CA MET A 49 5.79 -2.44 -2.37
C MET A 49 5.19 -2.39 -0.96
N GLN A 50 4.93 -1.22 -0.39
CA GLN A 50 4.21 -1.09 0.87
C GLN A 50 2.85 -1.82 0.82
N GLN A 51 2.71 -2.87 1.62
CA GLN A 51 1.48 -3.69 1.70
C GLN A 51 1.03 -4.23 0.32
N THR A 52 1.96 -4.40 -0.62
CA THR A 52 1.69 -4.87 -1.98
C THR A 52 2.58 -6.07 -2.28
N ARG A 53 2.03 -7.11 -2.89
CA ARG A 53 2.82 -8.30 -3.29
C ARG A 53 3.72 -7.94 -4.46
N ILE A 54 4.92 -8.54 -4.50
CA ILE A 54 5.95 -8.26 -5.51
C ILE A 54 5.44 -8.45 -6.95
N GLU A 55 4.69 -9.52 -7.23
CA GLU A 55 4.13 -9.77 -8.58
C GLU A 55 3.21 -8.64 -9.06
N GLN A 56 2.38 -8.09 -8.16
CA GLN A 56 1.53 -6.96 -8.50
C GLN A 56 2.37 -5.69 -8.58
N GLY A 57 3.21 -5.43 -7.58
CA GLY A 57 4.04 -4.24 -7.51
C GLY A 57 4.96 -4.08 -8.71
N LEU A 58 5.55 -5.17 -9.22
CA LEU A 58 6.45 -5.17 -10.38
C LEU A 58 5.76 -4.61 -11.63
N LYS A 59 4.50 -4.97 -11.88
CA LYS A 59 3.73 -4.44 -13.02
C LYS A 59 3.55 -2.92 -12.93
N TYR A 60 3.28 -2.42 -11.73
CA TYR A 60 3.12 -0.98 -11.51
C TYR A 60 4.46 -0.26 -11.54
N TRP A 61 5.50 -0.83 -10.96
CA TRP A 61 6.85 -0.26 -11.00
C TRP A 61 7.32 -0.10 -12.44
N ASN A 62 7.18 -1.14 -13.27
CA ASN A 62 7.49 -1.08 -14.71
C ASN A 62 6.67 0.00 -15.42
N LYS A 63 5.37 0.11 -15.12
CA LYS A 63 4.53 1.17 -15.70
C LYS A 63 5.02 2.56 -15.28
N PHE A 64 5.31 2.78 -14.01
CA PHE A 64 5.73 4.08 -13.50
C PHE A 64 7.08 4.51 -14.06
N ILE A 65 8.08 3.62 -14.07
CA ILE A 65 9.42 3.94 -14.57
C ILE A 65 9.42 4.20 -16.08
N ASN A 66 8.56 3.52 -16.85
CA ASN A 66 8.44 3.73 -18.29
C ASN A 66 7.65 5.00 -18.64
N THR A 67 6.66 5.38 -17.83
CA THR A 67 5.88 6.61 -18.05
C THR A 67 6.64 7.85 -17.57
N TRP A 68 7.30 7.75 -16.43
CA TRP A 68 8.07 8.83 -15.80
C TRP A 68 9.49 8.33 -15.52
N ALA A 69 10.36 8.51 -16.52
CA ALA A 69 11.72 7.99 -16.51
C ALA A 69 12.61 8.56 -15.38
N ASP A 70 12.29 9.77 -14.89
CA ASP A 70 12.99 10.42 -13.80
C ASP A 70 12.04 11.18 -12.87
N VAL A 71 12.61 11.73 -11.79
CA VAL A 71 11.86 12.47 -10.77
C VAL A 71 11.22 13.76 -11.29
N HIS A 72 11.84 14.43 -12.26
CA HIS A 72 11.27 15.65 -12.86
C HIS A 72 10.06 15.33 -13.73
N ALA A 73 10.12 14.24 -14.50
CA ALA A 73 8.99 13.75 -15.27
C ALA A 73 7.82 13.40 -14.35
N LEU A 74 8.07 12.71 -13.23
CA LEU A 74 7.05 12.38 -12.24
C LEU A 74 6.49 13.65 -11.56
N ALA A 75 7.34 14.60 -11.19
CA ALA A 75 6.96 15.83 -10.50
C ALA A 75 6.13 16.81 -11.35
N LYS A 76 6.38 16.83 -12.66
CA LYS A 76 5.63 17.65 -13.63
C LYS A 76 4.28 17.05 -14.01
N ALA A 77 4.05 15.77 -13.72
CA ALA A 77 2.82 15.10 -14.10
C ALA A 77 1.62 15.70 -13.37
N PRO A 78 0.45 15.82 -14.02
CA PRO A 78 -0.79 16.07 -13.31
C PRO A 78 -1.05 14.98 -12.26
N LEU A 79 -1.48 15.37 -11.06
CA LEU A 79 -1.77 14.40 -9.99
C LEU A 79 -2.81 13.36 -10.42
N ASP A 80 -3.82 13.75 -11.22
CA ASP A 80 -4.83 12.86 -11.78
C ASP A 80 -4.19 11.70 -12.58
N ASP A 81 -3.14 11.98 -13.35
CA ASP A 81 -2.44 10.96 -14.15
C ASP A 81 -1.65 9.99 -13.26
N VAL A 82 -1.02 10.50 -12.20
CA VAL A 82 -0.32 9.68 -11.19
C VAL A 82 -1.30 8.78 -10.45
N LEU A 83 -2.45 9.32 -10.01
CA LEU A 83 -3.50 8.55 -9.36
C LEU A 83 -4.11 7.51 -10.30
N ARG A 84 -4.23 7.82 -11.59
CA ARG A 84 -4.72 6.89 -12.61
C ARG A 84 -3.71 5.77 -12.86
N ALA A 85 -2.42 6.07 -12.92
CA ALA A 85 -1.39 5.04 -13.01
C ALA A 85 -1.36 4.15 -11.76
N TRP A 86 -1.68 4.70 -10.57
CA TRP A 86 -1.78 3.99 -9.30
C TRP A 86 -3.10 3.21 -9.12
N GLN A 87 -4.09 3.40 -9.99
CA GLN A 87 -5.41 2.82 -9.82
C GLN A 87 -5.36 1.30 -9.69
N GLY A 88 -5.85 0.78 -8.55
CA GLY A 88 -5.86 -0.66 -8.25
C GLY A 88 -4.79 -1.14 -7.26
N LEU A 89 -3.74 -0.35 -6.99
CA LEU A 89 -2.75 -0.64 -5.93
C LEU A 89 -3.30 -0.44 -4.51
N GLY A 90 -4.32 0.42 -4.35
CA GLY A 90 -4.83 0.82 -3.03
C GLY A 90 -3.89 1.75 -2.27
N TYR A 91 -4.33 2.19 -1.08
CA TYR A 91 -3.62 3.17 -0.23
C TYR A 91 -3.13 4.40 -1.00
N TYR A 92 -4.06 5.12 -1.64
CA TYR A 92 -3.74 6.24 -2.55
C TYR A 92 -3.02 7.43 -1.89
N SER A 93 -3.00 7.50 -0.56
CA SER A 93 -2.12 8.44 0.15
C SER A 93 -0.65 8.21 -0.20
N ARG A 94 -0.23 6.97 -0.52
CA ARG A 94 1.11 6.66 -1.02
C ARG A 94 1.40 7.36 -2.33
N ALA A 95 0.48 7.30 -3.31
CA ALA A 95 0.64 7.98 -4.60
C ALA A 95 0.73 9.50 -4.45
N ARG A 96 -0.13 10.09 -3.61
CA ARG A 96 -0.11 11.55 -3.35
C ARG A 96 1.18 11.99 -2.66
N ASN A 97 1.62 11.22 -1.67
CA ASN A 97 2.87 11.50 -0.97
C ASN A 97 4.08 11.30 -1.88
N LEU A 98 4.10 10.23 -2.68
CA LEU A 98 5.12 10.01 -3.73
C LEU A 98 5.21 11.22 -4.65
N HIS A 99 4.08 11.69 -5.18
CA HIS A 99 4.03 12.83 -6.07
C HIS A 99 4.53 14.12 -5.40
N ARG A 100 4.07 14.41 -4.18
CA ARG A 100 4.52 15.58 -3.41
C ARG A 100 6.02 15.52 -3.10
N ALA A 101 6.53 14.36 -2.71
CA ALA A 101 7.96 14.16 -2.51
C ALA A 101 8.75 14.28 -3.83
N ALA A 102 8.21 13.83 -4.96
CA ALA A 102 8.83 14.03 -6.27
C ALA A 102 8.96 15.52 -6.59
N GLN A 103 7.92 16.31 -6.30
CA GLN A 103 7.94 17.77 -6.49
C GLN A 103 9.00 18.45 -5.61
N THR A 104 9.07 18.09 -4.33
CA THR A 104 10.12 18.60 -3.43
C THR A 104 11.52 18.22 -3.92
N ILE A 105 11.75 16.96 -4.30
CA ILE A 105 13.06 16.52 -4.80
C ILE A 105 13.42 17.21 -6.12
N ALA A 106 12.49 17.29 -7.07
CA ALA A 106 12.73 17.85 -8.40
C ALA A 106 12.92 19.37 -8.37
N PHE A 107 12.11 20.10 -7.62
CA PHE A 107 12.05 21.57 -7.71
C PHE A 107 12.65 22.31 -6.52
N GLU A 108 12.56 21.76 -5.30
CA GLU A 108 13.12 22.42 -4.11
C GLU A 108 14.56 21.97 -3.84
N ARG A 109 14.92 20.77 -4.31
CA ARG A 109 16.27 20.19 -4.17
C ARG A 109 17.01 20.06 -5.51
N ASP A 110 16.52 20.69 -6.58
CA ASP A 110 17.13 20.64 -7.93
C ASP A 110 17.45 19.22 -8.44
N GLY A 111 16.56 18.26 -8.17
CA GLY A 111 16.71 16.85 -8.53
C GLY A 111 17.66 16.05 -7.64
N GLN A 112 18.21 16.65 -6.57
CA GLN A 112 19.12 15.97 -5.64
C GLN A 112 18.34 15.15 -4.62
N PHE A 113 18.50 13.84 -4.71
CA PHE A 113 17.90 12.91 -3.77
C PHE A 113 18.55 12.99 -2.38
N PRO A 114 17.77 12.74 -1.31
CA PRO A 114 18.34 12.53 0.01
C PRO A 114 19.34 11.37 0.02
N VAL A 115 20.41 11.51 0.80
CA VAL A 115 21.45 10.48 0.92
C VAL A 115 21.31 9.69 2.22
N THR A 116 20.93 10.36 3.30
CA THR A 116 20.81 9.77 4.63
C THR A 116 19.37 9.39 4.97
N ALA A 117 19.19 8.41 5.85
CA ALA A 117 17.88 8.02 6.36
C ALA A 117 17.20 9.16 7.13
N VAL A 118 17.97 10.07 7.73
CA VAL A 118 17.42 11.26 8.40
C VAL A 118 16.76 12.17 7.37
N GLU A 119 17.46 12.53 6.29
CA GLU A 119 16.89 13.38 5.24
C GLU A 119 15.73 12.68 4.51
N TRP A 120 15.82 11.37 4.27
CA TRP A 120 14.73 10.61 3.67
C TRP A 120 13.44 10.67 4.50
N ARG A 121 13.53 10.67 5.84
CA ARG A 121 12.35 10.77 6.72
C ARG A 121 11.62 12.11 6.63
N GLU A 122 12.28 13.16 6.13
CA GLU A 122 11.64 14.45 5.90
C GLU A 122 10.73 14.42 4.68
N MET A 123 10.93 13.45 3.78
CA MET A 123 10.14 13.34 2.55
C MET A 123 8.72 12.84 2.82
N PRO A 124 7.70 13.44 2.18
CA PRO A 124 6.32 12.98 2.23
C PRO A 124 6.14 11.47 2.04
N GLY A 125 5.52 10.82 3.03
CA GLY A 125 5.18 9.39 2.96
C GLY A 125 6.35 8.43 3.16
N VAL A 126 7.53 8.94 3.50
CA VAL A 126 8.71 8.13 3.82
C VAL A 126 8.79 7.94 5.33
N GLY A 127 8.54 6.70 5.78
CA GLY A 127 8.66 6.31 7.18
C GLY A 127 10.06 5.80 7.54
N ALA A 128 10.26 5.45 8.80
CA ALA A 128 11.56 4.98 9.31
C ALA A 128 12.12 3.77 8.53
N TYR A 129 11.27 2.80 8.18
CA TYR A 129 11.65 1.65 7.35
C TYR A 129 12.10 2.08 5.96
N THR A 130 11.26 2.81 5.22
CA THR A 130 11.54 3.23 3.83
C THR A 130 12.82 4.06 3.77
N ALA A 131 13.02 4.98 4.72
CA ALA A 131 14.23 5.77 4.79
C ALA A 131 15.49 4.91 4.99
N ALA A 132 15.46 3.99 5.95
CA ALA A 132 16.57 3.08 6.20
C ALA A 132 16.84 2.15 5.01
N ALA A 133 15.78 1.65 4.35
CA ALA A 133 15.90 0.81 3.16
C ALA A 133 16.60 1.56 2.03
N ILE A 134 16.13 2.77 1.67
CA ILE A 134 16.71 3.54 0.56
C ILE A 134 18.16 3.93 0.87
N ALA A 135 18.42 4.48 2.06
CA ALA A 135 19.76 4.95 2.41
C ALA A 135 20.78 3.81 2.51
N SER A 136 20.41 2.66 3.08
CA SER A 136 21.29 1.49 3.11
C SER A 136 21.49 0.87 1.71
N ILE A 137 20.47 0.79 0.88
CA ILE A 137 20.57 0.18 -0.46
C ILE A 137 21.36 1.07 -1.42
N CYS A 138 21.11 2.37 -1.43
CA CYS A 138 21.71 3.29 -2.40
C CYS A 138 23.06 3.84 -1.94
N HIS A 139 23.27 3.99 -0.62
CA HIS A 139 24.42 4.69 -0.06
C HIS A 139 25.15 3.90 1.03
N ASN A 140 24.75 2.65 1.27
CA ASN A 140 25.35 1.77 2.28
C ASN A 140 25.39 2.36 3.69
N GLU A 141 24.45 3.27 4.00
CA GLU A 141 24.31 3.76 5.37
C GLU A 141 24.02 2.57 6.30
N SER A 142 24.80 2.46 7.37
CA SER A 142 24.70 1.36 8.34
C SER A 142 23.49 1.55 9.27
N ILE A 143 22.29 1.40 8.70
CA ILE A 143 21.01 1.52 9.39
C ILE A 143 20.10 0.34 9.06
N ALA A 144 19.49 -0.25 10.08
CA ALA A 144 18.60 -1.41 9.93
C ALA A 144 17.24 -1.02 9.34
N ALA A 145 16.82 -1.72 8.28
CA ALA A 145 15.53 -1.54 7.64
C ALA A 145 14.54 -2.62 8.11
N VAL A 146 13.75 -2.33 9.15
CA VAL A 146 12.89 -3.32 9.82
C VAL A 146 11.45 -3.29 9.29
N ASP A 147 11.14 -4.18 8.34
CA ASP A 147 9.79 -4.44 7.81
C ASP A 147 9.10 -5.62 8.52
N GLY A 148 7.93 -6.05 8.00
CA GLY A 148 7.21 -7.21 8.52
C GLY A 148 7.93 -8.55 8.33
N ASN A 149 8.83 -8.66 7.35
CA ASN A 149 9.68 -9.84 7.13
C ASN A 149 10.81 -9.88 8.14
N VAL A 150 11.55 -8.77 8.30
CA VAL A 150 12.62 -8.62 9.29
C VAL A 150 12.09 -8.82 10.70
N LEU A 151 10.94 -8.22 11.05
CA LEU A 151 10.28 -8.45 12.33
C LEU A 151 10.11 -9.96 12.62
N ARG A 152 9.58 -10.71 11.65
CA ARG A 152 9.36 -12.15 11.82
C ARG A 152 10.66 -12.94 11.90
N VAL A 153 11.64 -12.63 11.03
CA VAL A 153 12.94 -13.32 11.00
C VAL A 153 13.65 -13.11 12.32
N VAL A 154 13.81 -11.86 12.76
CA VAL A 154 14.50 -11.53 14.00
C VAL A 154 13.78 -12.11 15.22
N SER A 155 12.45 -11.99 15.29
CA SER A 155 11.70 -12.58 16.42
C SER A 155 11.86 -14.08 16.53
N ARG A 156 11.98 -14.82 15.43
CA ARG A 156 12.25 -16.27 15.46
C ARG A 156 13.73 -16.57 15.70
N TYR A 157 14.61 -15.76 15.13
CA TYR A 157 16.06 -15.94 15.33
C TYR A 157 16.44 -15.82 16.80
N LEU A 158 15.80 -14.90 17.52
CA LEU A 158 15.99 -14.64 18.95
C LEU A 158 14.95 -15.27 19.87
N ASP A 159 13.98 -16.01 19.34
CA ASP A 159 12.84 -16.53 20.11
C ASP A 159 12.11 -15.48 20.99
N ILE A 160 11.84 -14.30 20.43
CA ILE A 160 11.16 -13.20 21.16
C ILE A 160 9.70 -13.57 21.45
N GLN A 161 9.41 -13.78 22.73
CA GLN A 161 8.07 -14.08 23.27
C GLN A 161 7.26 -12.83 23.61
N GLU A 162 7.85 -11.63 23.49
CA GLU A 162 7.12 -10.38 23.69
C GLU A 162 6.29 -10.02 22.44
N PRO A 163 5.07 -9.47 22.58
CA PRO A 163 4.26 -9.06 21.45
C PRO A 163 4.94 -7.97 20.61
N ILE A 164 5.19 -8.26 19.33
CA ILE A 164 5.93 -7.35 18.43
C ILE A 164 5.07 -6.17 17.94
N ASP A 165 3.76 -6.22 18.17
CA ASP A 165 2.83 -5.12 17.92
C ASP A 165 2.68 -4.18 19.14
N ARG A 166 3.55 -4.35 20.14
CA ARG A 166 3.73 -3.46 21.30
C ARG A 166 5.15 -2.90 21.35
N PRO A 167 5.37 -1.74 22.00
CA PRO A 167 6.71 -1.15 22.10
C PRO A 167 7.77 -2.09 22.66
N ILE A 168 7.42 -2.94 23.64
CA ILE A 168 8.38 -3.86 24.27
C ILE A 168 9.00 -4.85 23.29
N GLY A 169 8.19 -5.65 22.58
CA GLY A 169 8.70 -6.60 21.58
C GLY A 169 9.28 -5.90 20.35
N ARG A 170 8.71 -4.76 19.94
CA ARG A 170 9.22 -3.97 18.82
C ARG A 170 10.64 -3.44 19.08
N ASN A 171 10.88 -2.88 20.27
CA ASN A 171 12.17 -2.31 20.64
C ASN A 171 13.27 -3.38 20.73
N GLN A 172 12.94 -4.60 21.17
CA GLN A 172 13.90 -5.71 21.17
C GLN A 172 14.36 -6.06 19.75
N VAL A 173 13.42 -6.14 18.80
CA VAL A 173 13.77 -6.39 17.39
C VAL A 173 14.59 -5.26 16.80
N ASP A 174 14.17 -4.01 16.99
CA ASP A 174 14.86 -2.85 16.42
C ASP A 174 16.29 -2.71 17.00
N ALA A 175 16.46 -2.96 18.31
CA ALA A 175 17.78 -2.96 18.96
C ALA A 175 18.69 -4.05 18.39
N PHE A 176 18.18 -5.28 18.27
CA PHE A 176 18.96 -6.38 17.68
C PHE A 176 19.33 -6.10 16.24
N ALA A 177 18.37 -5.68 15.40
CA ALA A 177 18.63 -5.42 13.99
C ALA A 177 19.69 -4.32 13.81
N SER A 178 19.69 -3.31 14.69
CA SER A 178 20.68 -2.23 14.69
C SER A 178 22.08 -2.71 15.08
N GLU A 179 22.19 -3.69 15.98
CA GLU A 179 23.48 -4.29 16.37
C GLU A 179 23.95 -5.38 15.38
N TRP A 180 23.02 -6.07 14.72
CA TRP A 180 23.29 -7.22 13.86
C TRP A 180 23.55 -6.85 12.40
N ILE A 181 23.30 -5.60 12.00
CA ILE A 181 23.63 -5.14 10.65
C ILE A 181 25.13 -5.24 10.37
N ARG A 182 25.49 -5.62 9.14
CA ARG A 182 26.87 -5.56 8.68
C ARG A 182 27.14 -4.18 8.09
N ALA A 183 27.99 -3.38 8.73
CA ALA A 183 28.26 -2.01 8.30
C ALA A 183 28.95 -1.95 6.93
N GLU A 184 29.73 -2.98 6.55
CA GLU A 184 30.45 -3.00 5.28
C GLU A 184 29.51 -3.16 4.07
N ASP A 185 28.36 -3.82 4.24
CA ASP A 185 27.38 -4.14 3.18
C ASP A 185 25.93 -4.05 3.69
N ALA A 186 25.62 -2.97 4.40
CA ALA A 186 24.35 -2.71 5.07
C ALA A 186 23.12 -2.89 4.14
N GLY A 187 23.22 -2.37 2.91
CA GLY A 187 22.16 -2.52 1.90
C GLY A 187 21.91 -3.98 1.52
N THR A 188 22.97 -4.77 1.32
CA THR A 188 22.89 -6.21 1.04
C THR A 188 22.34 -6.96 2.25
N HIS A 189 22.79 -6.63 3.46
CA HIS A 189 22.30 -7.24 4.69
C HIS A 189 20.79 -7.03 4.86
N ASN A 190 20.31 -5.80 4.77
CA ASN A 190 18.89 -5.49 4.89
C ASN A 190 18.05 -6.27 3.86
N GLN A 191 18.49 -6.27 2.60
CA GLN A 191 17.79 -7.03 1.56
C GLN A 191 17.82 -8.53 1.80
N ALA A 192 18.93 -9.08 2.30
CA ALA A 192 19.06 -10.49 2.61
C ALA A 192 18.09 -10.94 3.71
N VAL A 193 17.95 -10.16 4.78
CA VAL A 193 16.97 -10.48 5.85
C VAL A 193 15.53 -10.39 5.32
N MET A 194 15.21 -9.35 4.54
CA MET A 194 13.89 -9.21 3.90
C MET A 194 13.59 -10.40 2.97
N GLU A 195 14.56 -10.79 2.14
CA GLU A 195 14.43 -11.89 1.17
C GLU A 195 14.27 -13.24 1.88
N LEU A 196 15.06 -13.47 2.95
CA LEU A 196 14.94 -14.67 3.77
C LEU A 196 13.54 -14.80 4.38
N GLY A 197 13.01 -13.69 4.93
CA GLY A 197 11.65 -13.67 5.43
C GLY A 197 10.61 -13.95 4.34
N ALA A 198 10.80 -13.40 3.14
CA ALA A 198 9.88 -13.60 2.03
C ALA A 198 9.87 -15.03 1.48
N LEU A 199 11.05 -15.67 1.35
CA LEU A 199 11.20 -16.93 0.62
C LEU A 199 11.29 -18.18 1.52
N VAL A 200 11.87 -18.05 2.70
CA VAL A 200 12.23 -19.20 3.56
C VAL A 200 11.50 -19.14 4.89
N CYS A 201 11.73 -18.09 5.67
CA CYS A 201 11.13 -17.90 6.99
C CYS A 201 9.70 -17.33 6.84
N LYS A 202 8.81 -18.09 6.20
CA LYS A 202 7.43 -17.69 5.87
C LYS A 202 6.53 -17.59 7.11
N PRO A 203 5.43 -16.82 7.07
CA PRO A 203 4.49 -16.71 8.19
C PRO A 203 3.93 -18.07 8.66
N LYS A 204 3.59 -18.94 7.71
CA LYS A 204 3.14 -20.32 7.96
C LYS A 204 4.10 -21.29 7.28
N SER A 205 4.39 -22.41 7.94
CA SER A 205 5.26 -23.48 7.42
C SER A 205 6.59 -22.96 6.87
N PRO A 206 7.44 -22.33 7.71
CA PRO A 206 8.77 -21.88 7.27
C PRO A 206 9.62 -23.08 6.82
N HIS A 207 10.48 -22.86 5.83
CA HIS A 207 11.35 -23.90 5.28
C HIS A 207 12.66 -23.95 6.09
N CYS A 208 12.60 -24.36 7.35
CA CYS A 208 13.76 -24.28 8.26
C CYS A 208 14.97 -25.09 7.77
N SER A 209 14.75 -26.23 7.09
CA SER A 209 15.82 -27.03 6.48
C SER A 209 16.66 -26.26 5.46
N ASP A 210 16.06 -25.27 4.80
CA ASP A 210 16.68 -24.48 3.73
C ASP A 210 17.20 -23.14 4.27
N CYS A 211 17.08 -22.90 5.59
CA CYS A 211 17.38 -21.63 6.20
C CYS A 211 18.86 -21.52 6.58
N PRO A 212 19.63 -20.55 6.04
CA PRO A 212 21.04 -20.37 6.38
C PRO A 212 21.28 -19.99 7.84
N LEU A 213 20.23 -19.54 8.55
CA LEU A 213 20.30 -19.16 9.96
C LEU A 213 19.93 -20.30 10.91
N GLU A 214 19.40 -21.42 10.41
CA GLU A 214 18.91 -22.54 11.22
C GLU A 214 19.90 -22.98 12.31
N PRO A 215 21.21 -23.17 12.03
CA PRO A 215 22.15 -23.67 13.03
C PRO A 215 22.34 -22.75 14.24
N THR A 216 21.92 -21.49 14.13
CA THR A 216 22.03 -20.48 15.19
C THR A 216 20.67 -19.88 15.58
N CYS A 217 19.56 -20.38 15.03
CA CYS A 217 18.23 -19.84 15.27
C CYS A 217 17.63 -20.41 16.54
N LEU A 218 17.31 -19.56 17.52
CA LEU A 218 16.79 -20.01 18.82
C LEU A 218 15.43 -20.71 18.69
N SER A 219 14.53 -20.23 17.83
CA SER A 219 13.26 -20.93 17.57
C SER A 219 13.38 -22.17 16.66
N ALA A 220 14.57 -22.51 16.14
CA ALA A 220 14.77 -23.77 15.41
C ALA A 220 15.01 -24.94 16.36
N GLN A 221 15.43 -24.67 17.60
CA GLN A 221 15.62 -25.70 18.61
C GLN A 221 14.26 -26.19 19.16
N PRO A 222 14.17 -27.44 19.67
CA PRO A 222 12.94 -27.95 20.25
C PRO A 222 12.45 -27.07 21.40
N ALA A 223 11.28 -26.45 21.24
CA ALA A 223 10.63 -25.69 22.30
C ALA A 223 9.82 -26.62 23.23
N ALA A 224 9.59 -26.17 24.46
CA ALA A 224 8.64 -26.82 25.36
C ALA A 224 7.23 -26.87 24.73
N ALA A 225 6.48 -27.92 25.02
CA ALA A 225 5.12 -28.06 24.52
C ALA A 225 4.25 -26.87 24.97
N GLY A 226 3.60 -26.19 24.01
CA GLY A 226 2.70 -25.06 24.28
C GLY A 226 3.33 -23.67 24.13
N THR A 227 4.64 -23.55 23.89
CA THR A 227 5.27 -22.25 23.59
C THR A 227 4.73 -21.67 22.28
N PRO A 228 4.20 -20.43 22.27
CA PRO A 228 3.74 -19.80 21.04
C PRO A 228 4.91 -19.58 20.07
N VAL A 229 4.69 -19.83 18.78
CA VAL A 229 5.71 -19.60 17.76
C VAL A 229 5.80 -18.11 17.44
N PRO A 230 6.97 -17.46 17.59
CA PRO A 230 7.13 -16.06 17.22
C PRO A 230 6.86 -15.80 15.72
N PRO A 231 6.47 -14.57 15.36
CA PRO A 231 6.22 -13.44 16.25
C PRO A 231 4.84 -13.48 16.91
N ILE A 232 4.80 -13.15 18.20
CA ILE A 232 3.55 -13.00 18.96
C ILE A 232 2.92 -11.64 18.64
N LYS A 233 1.59 -11.62 18.47
CA LYS A 233 0.80 -10.39 18.30
C LYS A 233 -0.37 -10.40 19.28
N GLN A 234 -0.63 -9.26 19.92
CA GLN A 234 -1.72 -9.13 20.90
C GLN A 234 -2.97 -8.47 20.32
N GLY A 235 -2.80 -7.56 19.36
CA GLY A 235 -3.86 -6.75 18.77
C GLY A 235 -4.69 -7.50 17.74
N LYS A 236 -6.02 -7.34 17.83
CA LYS A 236 -6.97 -7.65 16.75
C LYS A 236 -7.60 -6.35 16.27
N THR A 237 -7.37 -5.98 15.00
CA THR A 237 -8.04 -4.82 14.41
C THR A 237 -9.55 -5.07 14.34
N LYS A 238 -10.35 -4.22 15.01
CA LYS A 238 -11.81 -4.28 14.90
C LYS A 238 -12.23 -3.82 13.51
N VAL A 239 -12.93 -4.68 12.77
CA VAL A 239 -13.45 -4.36 11.43
C VAL A 239 -14.92 -3.96 11.56
N LYS A 240 -15.27 -2.74 11.12
CA LYS A 240 -16.66 -2.28 11.09
C LYS A 240 -17.32 -2.68 9.77
N THR A 241 -18.48 -3.32 9.83
CA THR A 241 -19.27 -3.65 8.63
C THR A 241 -20.37 -2.60 8.42
N LEU A 242 -20.41 -2.02 7.22
CA LEU A 242 -21.32 -0.94 6.84
C LEU A 242 -21.93 -1.22 5.47
N LYS A 243 -23.03 -0.54 5.15
CA LYS A 243 -23.58 -0.45 3.79
C LYS A 243 -23.07 0.84 3.14
N MET A 244 -22.72 0.78 1.85
CA MET A 244 -22.30 1.95 1.07
C MET A 244 -23.15 2.04 -0.18
N ILE A 245 -23.76 3.20 -0.42
CA ILE A 245 -24.60 3.43 -1.59
C ILE A 245 -23.95 4.48 -2.46
N PHE A 246 -23.72 4.13 -3.73
CA PHE A 246 -23.22 5.03 -4.76
C PHE A 246 -24.39 5.54 -5.60
N ASN A 247 -24.54 6.86 -5.69
CA ASN A 247 -25.62 7.50 -6.43
C ASN A 247 -25.15 7.92 -7.82
N VAL A 248 -25.62 7.21 -8.84
CA VAL A 248 -25.29 7.43 -10.24
C VAL A 248 -26.36 8.34 -10.84
N VAL A 249 -26.11 9.65 -10.83
CA VAL A 249 -27.00 10.63 -11.46
C VAL A 249 -26.56 10.81 -12.91
N THR A 250 -27.46 10.54 -13.87
CA THR A 250 -27.12 10.47 -15.29
C THR A 250 -28.32 10.79 -16.20
N ASN A 251 -28.05 11.34 -17.39
CA ASN A 251 -29.03 11.48 -18.49
C ASN A 251 -28.76 10.45 -19.61
N GLY A 252 -28.13 9.33 -19.26
CA GLY A 252 -27.65 8.32 -20.19
C GLY A 252 -26.24 8.60 -20.72
N THR A 253 -26.01 9.78 -21.31
CA THR A 253 -24.72 10.12 -21.99
C THR A 253 -23.68 10.79 -21.08
N HIS A 254 -24.15 11.47 -20.05
CA HIS A 254 -23.33 12.17 -19.06
C HIS A 254 -23.61 11.62 -17.66
N VAL A 255 -22.66 11.84 -16.75
CA VAL A 255 -22.74 11.42 -15.36
C VAL A 255 -22.15 12.48 -14.45
N TRP A 256 -22.73 12.60 -13.26
CA TRP A 256 -22.16 13.43 -12.20
C TRP A 256 -21.16 12.63 -11.38
N MET A 257 -19.96 13.17 -11.24
CA MET A 257 -18.95 12.66 -10.32
C MET A 257 -18.32 13.79 -9.51
N ARG A 258 -17.81 13.45 -8.32
CA ARG A 258 -17.04 14.38 -7.49
C ARG A 258 -15.71 13.77 -7.08
N GLU A 259 -14.73 14.63 -6.84
CA GLU A 259 -13.50 14.23 -6.16
C GLU A 259 -13.78 14.10 -4.66
N ARG A 260 -13.30 13.02 -4.04
CA ARG A 260 -13.38 12.83 -2.60
C ARG A 260 -12.36 13.74 -1.90
N PRO A 261 -12.65 14.23 -0.69
CA PRO A 261 -11.67 14.97 0.12
C PRO A 261 -10.31 14.28 0.19
N ALA A 262 -9.22 15.02 0.28
CA ALA A 262 -7.87 14.45 0.28
C ALA A 262 -7.61 13.47 1.45
N THR A 263 -8.37 13.60 2.54
CA THR A 263 -8.30 12.74 3.73
C THR A 263 -9.44 11.72 3.77
N GLY A 264 -9.22 10.60 4.47
CA GLY A 264 -10.21 9.52 4.60
C GLY A 264 -10.10 8.43 3.53
N ILE A 265 -11.12 7.58 3.44
CA ILE A 265 -11.13 6.46 2.49
C ILE A 265 -11.14 6.98 1.05
N TRP A 266 -10.26 6.42 0.23
CA TRP A 266 -10.09 6.78 -1.18
C TRP A 266 -9.92 8.28 -1.44
N GLY A 267 -9.31 9.01 -0.50
CA GLY A 267 -9.21 10.46 -0.63
C GLY A 267 -8.51 10.89 -1.92
N GLY A 268 -8.97 11.96 -2.54
CA GLY A 268 -8.49 12.46 -3.84
C GLY A 268 -8.88 11.60 -5.05
N LEU A 269 -9.71 10.56 -4.90
CA LEU A 269 -10.26 9.83 -6.04
C LEU A 269 -11.61 10.38 -6.45
N TRP A 270 -11.94 10.20 -7.73
CA TRP A 270 -13.26 10.49 -8.26
C TRP A 270 -14.25 9.38 -7.92
N GLU A 271 -15.47 9.77 -7.56
CA GLU A 271 -16.55 8.85 -7.26
C GLU A 271 -17.90 9.32 -7.79
N PHE A 272 -18.85 8.38 -7.86
CA PHE A 272 -20.25 8.72 -7.73
C PHE A 272 -20.54 9.10 -6.28
N PRO A 273 -21.23 10.22 -6.00
CA PRO A 273 -21.53 10.66 -4.64
C PRO A 273 -22.10 9.52 -3.79
N SER A 274 -21.37 9.20 -2.73
CA SER A 274 -21.64 8.03 -1.89
C SER A 274 -22.04 8.39 -0.47
N GLN A 275 -22.84 7.51 0.15
CA GLN A 275 -23.28 7.63 1.54
C GLN A 275 -23.07 6.30 2.28
N GLU A 276 -22.65 6.40 3.54
CA GLU A 276 -22.44 5.25 4.44
C GLU A 276 -23.65 5.07 5.35
N PHE A 277 -24.09 3.83 5.51
CA PHE A 277 -25.24 3.46 6.32
C PHE A 277 -24.93 2.25 7.20
N GLN A 278 -25.72 2.08 8.26
CA GLN A 278 -25.79 0.79 8.94
C GLN A 278 -26.42 -0.24 8.01
N LEU A 279 -26.10 -1.53 8.18
CA LEU A 279 -26.55 -2.58 7.26
C LEU A 279 -28.07 -2.65 7.06
N ASN A 280 -28.83 -2.37 8.12
CA ASN A 280 -30.29 -2.46 8.14
C ASN A 280 -30.99 -1.15 7.74
N THR A 281 -30.26 -0.10 7.38
CA THR A 281 -30.87 1.16 6.95
C THR A 281 -31.48 1.01 5.55
N ALA A 282 -32.69 1.57 5.38
CA ALA A 282 -33.38 1.64 4.09
C ALA A 282 -32.55 2.34 3.01
N GLN A 283 -32.88 2.10 1.74
CA GLN A 283 -32.24 2.77 0.61
C GLN A 283 -32.71 4.24 0.55
N PRO A 284 -31.88 5.19 0.08
CA PRO A 284 -32.27 6.58 -0.08
C PRO A 284 -33.39 6.68 -1.13
N GLU A 285 -34.46 7.40 -0.80
CA GLU A 285 -35.62 7.62 -1.67
C GLU A 285 -35.43 8.80 -2.63
N TYR A 286 -34.47 9.68 -2.32
CA TYR A 286 -34.14 10.87 -3.11
C TYR A 286 -32.67 10.86 -3.54
N PRO A 287 -32.33 11.52 -4.66
CA PRO A 287 -30.94 11.73 -5.05
C PRO A 287 -30.18 12.55 -3.98
N PRO A 288 -28.84 12.53 -4.01
CA PRO A 288 -28.03 13.28 -3.05
C PRO A 288 -28.35 14.78 -3.10
N PRO A 289 -28.47 15.47 -1.96
CA PRO A 289 -28.79 16.90 -1.91
C PRO A 289 -27.76 17.79 -2.62
N GLU A 290 -26.52 17.31 -2.79
CA GLU A 290 -25.47 18.05 -3.48
C GLU A 290 -25.70 18.17 -5.00
N ALA A 291 -26.57 17.31 -5.57
CA ALA A 291 -27.19 17.51 -6.87
C ALA A 291 -28.54 18.19 -6.65
N SER A 292 -28.57 19.51 -6.86
CA SER A 292 -29.81 20.28 -6.81
C SER A 292 -30.64 19.94 -8.04
N LEU A 293 -31.53 18.97 -7.86
CA LEU A 293 -32.45 18.48 -8.87
C LEU A 293 -33.84 19.06 -8.60
N ILE A 294 -34.44 19.66 -9.62
CA ILE A 294 -35.87 20.01 -9.60
C ILE A 294 -36.65 18.68 -9.61
N PRO A 295 -37.68 18.45 -8.78
CA PRO A 295 -38.39 17.16 -8.72
C PRO A 295 -38.78 16.59 -10.09
N ASP A 296 -39.29 17.43 -11.00
CA ASP A 296 -39.71 17.02 -12.36
C ASP A 296 -38.55 16.65 -13.30
N SER A 297 -37.30 16.88 -12.89
CA SER A 297 -36.12 16.47 -13.65
C SER A 297 -35.81 14.98 -13.47
N VAL A 298 -36.31 14.31 -12.43
CA VAL A 298 -36.03 12.89 -12.20
C VAL A 298 -37.01 12.02 -12.97
N LEU A 299 -36.54 11.41 -14.06
CA LEU A 299 -37.32 10.52 -14.93
C LEU A 299 -37.48 9.11 -14.33
N GLY A 300 -36.55 8.69 -13.47
CA GLY A 300 -36.65 7.39 -12.83
C GLY A 300 -35.55 7.08 -11.83
N ARG A 301 -35.84 6.13 -10.95
CA ARG A 301 -34.92 5.58 -9.94
C ARG A 301 -34.89 4.07 -10.05
N ARG A 302 -33.70 3.47 -10.08
CA ARG A 302 -33.56 2.01 -9.99
C ARG A 302 -32.32 1.59 -9.21
N LEU A 303 -32.42 0.47 -8.51
CA LEU A 303 -31.23 -0.23 -8.03
C LEU A 303 -30.52 -0.85 -9.23
N TRP A 304 -29.19 -0.75 -9.24
CA TRP A 304 -28.38 -1.32 -10.30
C TRP A 304 -27.42 -2.38 -9.76
N GLY A 305 -27.49 -3.57 -10.37
CA GLY A 305 -26.67 -4.72 -10.01
C GLY A 305 -26.97 -5.30 -8.63
N GLU A 306 -26.41 -6.49 -8.37
CA GLU A 306 -26.48 -7.13 -7.06
C GLU A 306 -25.54 -6.44 -6.05
N PRO A 307 -25.94 -6.35 -4.75
CA PRO A 307 -25.06 -5.86 -3.71
C PRO A 307 -23.79 -6.71 -3.61
N PHE A 308 -22.67 -6.09 -3.26
CA PHE A 308 -21.40 -6.80 -3.15
C PHE A 308 -20.52 -6.35 -2.00
N GLU A 309 -19.60 -7.21 -1.58
CA GLU A 309 -18.62 -6.83 -0.57
C GLU A 309 -17.38 -6.13 -1.17
N HIS A 310 -16.95 -5.08 -0.49
CA HIS A 310 -15.67 -4.43 -0.67
C HIS A 310 -14.96 -4.31 0.68
N ILE A 311 -13.78 -4.91 0.79
CA ILE A 311 -13.06 -5.05 2.05
C ILE A 311 -11.85 -4.11 2.06
N LEU A 312 -11.76 -3.28 3.10
CA LEU A 312 -10.61 -2.48 3.48
C LEU A 312 -10.03 -3.03 4.80
N SER A 313 -8.82 -2.64 5.18
CA SER A 313 -8.17 -3.17 6.40
C SER A 313 -8.98 -2.95 7.69
N HIS A 314 -9.73 -1.86 7.78
CA HIS A 314 -10.48 -1.47 8.98
C HIS A 314 -12.00 -1.35 8.74
N ARG A 315 -12.48 -1.59 7.50
CA ARG A 315 -13.90 -1.50 7.14
C ARG A 315 -14.28 -2.59 6.15
N ARG A 316 -15.50 -3.10 6.27
CA ARG A 316 -16.15 -3.95 5.27
C ARG A 316 -17.40 -3.23 4.78
N PHE A 317 -17.49 -2.97 3.49
CA PHE A 317 -18.66 -2.34 2.87
C PHE A 317 -19.47 -3.36 2.09
N ARG A 318 -20.78 -3.39 2.31
CA ARG A 318 -21.76 -3.94 1.37
C ARG A 318 -22.20 -2.80 0.44
N CYS A 319 -21.63 -2.77 -0.75
CA CYS A 319 -21.82 -1.73 -1.73
C CYS A 319 -23.06 -2.00 -2.61
N GLN A 320 -23.76 -0.94 -2.98
CA GLN A 320 -24.89 -0.95 -3.92
C GLN A 320 -24.87 0.32 -4.77
N PHE A 321 -25.32 0.23 -6.02
CA PHE A 321 -25.56 1.41 -6.86
C PHE A 321 -27.07 1.72 -6.95
N VAL A 322 -27.39 3.01 -6.88
CA VAL A 322 -28.72 3.56 -7.22
C VAL A 322 -28.52 4.47 -8.43
N VAL A 323 -29.25 4.20 -9.51
CA VAL A 323 -29.23 5.03 -10.72
C VAL A 323 -30.43 5.96 -10.71
N TRP A 324 -30.14 7.24 -10.84
CA TRP A 324 -31.10 8.33 -10.97
C TRP A 324 -31.04 8.82 -12.42
N HIS A 325 -32.05 8.46 -13.21
CA HIS A 325 -32.18 8.96 -14.57
C HIS A 325 -32.82 10.34 -14.51
N ILE A 326 -32.15 11.33 -15.08
CA ILE A 326 -32.62 12.72 -15.08
C ILE A 326 -32.73 13.29 -16.48
N LYS A 327 -33.58 14.30 -16.62
CA LYS A 327 -33.69 15.14 -17.81
C LYS A 327 -32.65 16.27 -17.73
N GLY A 328 -31.78 16.34 -18.73
CA GLY A 328 -30.82 17.44 -18.87
C GLY A 328 -29.60 17.34 -17.95
N GLU A 329 -29.05 18.50 -17.59
CA GLU A 329 -27.87 18.65 -16.74
C GLU A 329 -28.28 19.13 -15.33
N PRO A 330 -27.81 18.48 -14.26
CA PRO A 330 -28.11 18.90 -12.90
C PRO A 330 -27.29 20.13 -12.52
N SER A 331 -27.85 21.01 -11.68
CA SER A 331 -27.04 21.98 -10.96
C SER A 331 -26.33 21.26 -9.81
N VAL A 332 -25.01 21.22 -9.84
CA VAL A 332 -24.19 20.51 -8.84
C VAL A 332 -23.38 21.49 -8.02
N THR A 333 -23.46 21.35 -6.70
CA THR A 333 -22.69 22.21 -5.77
C THR A 333 -21.27 21.70 -5.56
N GLN A 334 -21.02 20.43 -5.89
CA GLN A 334 -19.72 19.77 -5.77
C GLN A 334 -19.51 18.80 -6.93
N GLY A 335 -18.29 18.77 -7.47
CA GLY A 335 -17.93 17.87 -8.57
C GLY A 335 -18.26 18.45 -9.94
N LYS A 336 -18.43 17.57 -10.92
CA LYS A 336 -18.59 17.91 -12.33
C LYS A 336 -19.62 17.00 -12.99
N TRP A 337 -20.44 17.59 -13.84
CA TRP A 337 -21.22 16.89 -14.84
C TRP A 337 -20.35 16.67 -16.08
N MET A 338 -20.18 15.43 -16.51
CA MET A 338 -19.25 15.13 -17.60
C MET A 338 -19.70 13.93 -18.45
N PRO A 339 -19.28 13.83 -19.72
CA PRO A 339 -19.48 12.64 -20.52
C PRO A 339 -18.86 11.41 -19.85
N TRP A 340 -19.48 10.23 -20.02
CA TRP A 340 -18.93 8.98 -19.49
C TRP A 340 -17.48 8.71 -19.92
N LYS A 341 -17.13 9.07 -21.16
CA LYS A 341 -15.76 8.96 -21.68
C LYS A 341 -14.74 9.80 -20.90
N GLU A 342 -15.11 11.03 -20.51
CA GLU A 342 -14.26 11.86 -19.66
C GLU A 342 -14.17 11.24 -18.25
N ALA A 343 -15.30 10.82 -17.70
CA ALA A 343 -15.38 10.18 -16.39
C ALA A 343 -14.53 8.88 -16.33
N GLU A 344 -14.44 8.14 -17.44
CA GLU A 344 -13.68 6.91 -17.53
C GLU A 344 -12.18 7.15 -17.31
N SER A 345 -11.66 8.31 -17.75
CA SER A 345 -10.27 8.72 -17.57
C SER A 345 -9.89 9.00 -16.11
N LYS A 346 -10.87 9.28 -15.25
CA LYS A 346 -10.64 9.69 -13.87
C LYS A 346 -10.24 8.51 -12.99
N ALA A 347 -9.28 8.75 -12.08
CA ALA A 347 -8.85 7.76 -11.11
C ALA A 347 -9.97 7.50 -10.09
N ARG A 348 -10.39 6.24 -9.96
CA ARG A 348 -11.58 5.85 -9.16
C ARG A 348 -11.31 4.67 -8.21
N PRO A 349 -12.11 4.52 -7.14
CA PRO A 349 -12.03 3.35 -6.27
C PRO A 349 -12.29 2.05 -7.03
N ARG A 350 -11.59 0.97 -6.66
CA ARG A 350 -11.84 -0.37 -7.20
C ARG A 350 -13.28 -0.85 -6.99
N ALA A 351 -13.96 -0.35 -5.95
CA ALA A 351 -15.38 -0.61 -5.72
C ALA A 351 -16.27 -0.13 -6.88
N ILE A 352 -15.92 1.01 -7.49
CA ILE A 352 -16.61 1.56 -8.66
C ILE A 352 -16.08 0.92 -9.93
N ASP A 353 -14.74 0.87 -10.08
CA ASP A 353 -14.06 0.45 -11.30
C ASP A 353 -14.50 -0.93 -11.82
N ARG A 354 -14.63 -1.90 -10.92
CA ARG A 354 -15.05 -3.28 -11.24
C ARG A 354 -16.48 -3.39 -11.81
N CYS A 355 -17.28 -2.34 -11.70
CA CYS A 355 -18.64 -2.26 -12.19
C CYS A 355 -18.79 -1.26 -13.35
N TRP A 356 -17.74 -0.49 -13.68
CA TRP A 356 -17.80 0.67 -14.55
C TRP A 356 -18.43 0.37 -15.92
N GLU A 357 -17.81 -0.52 -16.71
CA GLU A 357 -18.25 -0.83 -18.08
C GLU A 357 -19.71 -1.32 -18.13
N ARG A 358 -20.10 -2.18 -17.19
CA ARG A 358 -21.46 -2.72 -17.12
C ARG A 358 -22.47 -1.65 -16.72
N LEU A 359 -22.09 -0.77 -15.80
CA LEU A 359 -22.93 0.32 -15.31
C LEU A 359 -23.14 1.36 -16.41
N GLU A 360 -22.06 1.80 -17.05
CA GLU A 360 -22.08 2.74 -18.18
C GLU A 360 -22.98 2.23 -19.30
N LYS A 361 -22.76 0.99 -19.77
CA LYS A 361 -23.59 0.38 -20.81
C LYS A 361 -25.08 0.34 -20.42
N SER A 362 -25.38 0.06 -19.15
CA SER A 362 -26.75 0.05 -18.65
C SER A 362 -27.37 1.46 -18.60
N CYS A 363 -26.58 2.48 -18.29
CA CYS A 363 -27.01 3.87 -18.29
C CYS A 363 -27.23 4.41 -19.70
N LEU A 364 -26.36 4.09 -20.67
CA LEU A 364 -26.50 4.52 -22.07
C LEU A 364 -27.81 4.03 -22.72
N THR A 365 -28.33 2.87 -22.29
CA THR A 365 -29.63 2.35 -22.77
C THR A 365 -30.86 3.07 -22.22
N LEU A 366 -30.70 3.96 -21.24
CA LEU A 366 -31.81 4.73 -20.67
C LEU A 366 -32.42 5.72 -21.67
N ASN A 367 -31.66 6.16 -22.68
CA ASN A 367 -32.16 7.07 -23.73
C ASN A 367 -33.00 6.35 -24.80
N ASN A 368 -33.03 5.01 -24.77
CA ASN A 368 -33.77 4.19 -25.73
C ASN A 368 -35.11 3.66 -25.16
N ARG A 369 -35.56 4.20 -24.02
CA ARG A 369 -36.84 3.91 -23.37
C ARG A 369 -37.45 5.22 -22.90
#